data_AF-A0A1V2QAU9-F1
#
_entry.id   AF-A0A1V2QAU9-F1
#
_cell.length_a   1.000
_cell.length_b   1.000
_cell.length_c   1.000
_cell.angle_alpha   90.00
_cell.angle_beta   90.00
_cell.angle_gamma   90.00
#
_symmetry.space_group_name_H-M   'P 1'
#
loop_
_entity.id
_entity.type
_entity.pdbx_description
1 polymer ?
#
loop_
_entity_poly.entity_id
_entity_poly.type
_entity_poly.pdbx_seq_one_letter_code
_entity_poly.pdbx_strand_id
1 'polypeptide(L)'
;MTTEDPAGVSRADLLRGFGLTAVGVAAGSLLGAGTATATPGSQDHPNVKLIKDYYAAYGSGDLNKLRRFFANDIRWTIPGHHPLSGTKVGVEEVVAFFAQLGKAGFRAETIFLAADGDWVVDLHRGWSTTPVGLDITWALAFRIRGRRIVEAVNYASDQHAADQFFWKTYKLARIPDRLDGR
;
A
#
# COMPACT_ATOMS: atom_id res chain seq x y z
N MET A 1 33.67 -0.94 33.71
CA MET A 1 32.54 -1.86 33.49
C MET A 1 31.28 -1.11 33.85
N THR A 2 30.40 -0.91 32.85
CA THR A 2 28.97 -0.51 32.90
C THR A 2 28.60 0.81 33.59
N THR A 3 27.81 1.75 33.06
CA THR A 3 27.19 2.08 31.75
C THR A 3 26.33 3.31 32.10
N GLU A 4 26.59 4.49 31.53
CA GLU A 4 25.65 5.61 31.56
C GLU A 4 24.79 5.54 30.29
N ASP A 5 23.47 5.67 30.48
CA ASP A 5 22.45 5.72 29.45
C ASP A 5 21.98 7.19 29.31
N PRO A 6 22.30 7.91 28.22
CA PRO A 6 21.76 9.24 28.00
C PRO A 6 20.73 9.24 26.86
N ALA A 7 19.56 9.76 27.17
CA ALA A 7 18.42 10.12 26.30
C ALA A 7 17.25 9.13 26.21
N GLY A 8 16.67 8.81 27.38
CA GLY A 8 15.28 8.35 27.46
C GLY A 8 14.30 9.49 27.17
N VAL A 9 13.93 9.69 25.90
CA VAL A 9 12.78 10.50 25.51
C VAL A 9 11.67 9.55 25.05
N SER A 10 10.56 9.53 25.79
CA SER A 10 9.40 8.71 25.48
C SER A 10 8.47 9.42 24.49
N ARG A 11 7.87 8.64 23.58
CA ARG A 11 6.92 9.11 22.54
C ARG A 11 5.67 9.83 23.09
N ALA A 12 5.46 9.84 24.40
CA ALA A 12 4.37 10.55 25.07
C ALA A 12 4.64 12.06 25.24
N ASP A 13 5.90 12.50 25.25
CA ASP A 13 6.26 13.90 25.52
C ASP A 13 6.09 14.82 24.30
N LEU A 14 6.04 14.25 23.09
CA LEU A 14 5.86 14.99 21.84
C LEU A 14 4.42 15.45 21.57
N LEU A 15 3.42 14.94 22.30
CA LEU A 15 2.00 15.15 21.99
C LEU A 15 1.24 16.10 22.94
N ARG A 16 1.92 16.78 23.88
CA ARG A 16 1.27 17.71 24.84
C ARG A 16 1.65 19.19 24.70
N GLY A 17 2.30 19.57 23.61
CA GLY A 17 2.87 20.92 23.47
C GLY A 17 2.15 21.88 22.53
N PHE A 18 0.81 22.01 22.55
CA PHE A 18 0.13 23.16 21.93
C PHE A 18 -1.09 23.59 22.75
N GLY A 19 -0.84 24.35 23.82
CA GLY A 19 -1.83 25.15 24.54
C GLY A 19 -1.39 26.62 24.52
N LEU A 20 -2.28 27.50 24.08
CA LEU A 20 -2.10 28.94 23.80
C LEU A 20 -1.61 29.79 25.00
N THR A 21 -0.73 30.78 24.76
CA THR A 21 -0.87 32.18 25.23
C THR A 21 0.15 33.16 24.61
N ALA A 22 -0.38 34.24 24.03
CA ALA A 22 0.09 35.64 23.95
C ALA A 22 1.58 36.05 23.76
N VAL A 23 1.80 36.77 22.65
CA VAL A 23 2.60 38.01 22.42
C VAL A 23 4.07 38.06 22.88
N GLY A 24 4.97 38.05 21.89
CA GLY A 24 6.34 38.53 22.01
C GLY A 24 7.01 38.64 20.63
N VAL A 25 7.05 39.85 20.06
CA VAL A 25 7.77 40.15 18.82
C VAL A 25 9.27 40.17 19.14
N ALA A 26 10.03 39.24 18.59
CA ALA A 26 11.49 39.35 18.48
C ALA A 26 11.89 39.01 17.05
N ALA A 27 12.36 40.03 16.34
CA ALA A 27 12.89 39.96 14.99
C ALA A 27 14.12 39.04 14.97
N GLY A 28 13.98 37.89 14.31
CA GLY A 28 15.06 36.96 14.01
C GLY A 28 14.80 36.36 12.64
N SER A 29 15.34 36.99 11.61
CA SER A 29 15.34 36.50 10.23
C SER A 29 16.02 35.14 10.15
N LEU A 30 15.24 34.06 10.07
CA LEU A 30 15.69 32.71 9.70
C LEU A 30 14.96 32.16 8.46
N LEU A 31 14.35 33.03 7.66
CA LEU A 31 13.98 32.70 6.28
C LEU A 31 15.24 32.63 5.42
N GLY A 32 16.08 31.62 5.68
CA GLY A 32 16.86 31.00 4.62
C GLY A 32 15.86 30.36 3.67
N ALA A 33 15.40 31.12 2.69
CA ALA A 33 14.78 30.59 1.49
C ALA A 33 15.86 29.88 0.66
N GLY A 34 16.39 28.79 1.22
CA GLY A 34 16.98 27.75 0.39
C GLY A 34 15.81 27.14 -0.36
N THR A 35 15.70 27.44 -1.64
CA THR A 35 14.99 26.54 -2.54
C THR A 35 15.63 25.18 -2.32
N ALA A 36 14.91 24.26 -1.68
CA ALA A 36 15.31 22.87 -1.64
C ALA A 36 15.26 22.37 -3.09
N THR A 37 16.36 22.58 -3.80
CA THR A 37 16.60 21.95 -5.08
C THR A 37 16.74 20.47 -4.77
N ALA A 38 15.67 19.71 -5.05
CA ALA A 38 15.74 18.27 -5.06
C ALA A 38 16.91 17.90 -5.96
N THR A 39 17.99 17.42 -5.36
CA THR A 39 19.18 17.02 -6.11
C THR A 39 18.75 15.84 -6.99
N PRO A 40 18.80 15.95 -8.33
CA PRO A 40 18.57 14.80 -9.19
C PRO A 40 19.82 13.93 -9.08
N GLY A 41 19.80 12.98 -8.15
CA GLY A 41 21.00 12.21 -7.82
C GLY A 41 20.85 11.08 -6.81
N SER A 42 19.64 10.73 -6.37
CA SER A 42 19.43 9.46 -5.69
C SER A 42 19.06 8.43 -6.75
N GLN A 43 19.86 7.38 -6.96
CA GLN A 43 19.29 6.19 -7.58
C GLN A 43 18.04 5.81 -6.78
N ASP A 44 16.94 5.50 -7.47
CA ASP A 44 15.73 5.03 -6.80
C ASP A 44 16.10 3.89 -5.86
N HIS A 45 15.61 3.93 -4.61
CA HIS A 45 15.80 2.84 -3.66
C HIS A 45 15.47 1.51 -4.36
N PRO A 46 16.28 0.46 -4.24
CA PRO A 46 16.11 -0.74 -5.04
C PRO A 46 14.72 -1.37 -4.86
N ASN A 47 14.08 -1.19 -3.70
CA ASN A 47 12.71 -1.63 -3.46
C ASN A 47 11.66 -0.77 -4.19
N VAL A 48 11.87 0.54 -4.37
CA VAL A 48 11.02 1.38 -5.23
C VAL A 48 11.06 0.86 -6.67
N LYS A 49 12.26 0.53 -7.19
CA LYS A 49 12.38 -0.07 -8.52
C LYS A 49 11.61 -1.39 -8.63
N LEU A 50 11.71 -2.25 -7.61
CA LEU A 50 10.97 -3.52 -7.58
C LEU A 50 9.45 -3.30 -7.71
N ILE A 51 8.90 -2.32 -6.97
CA ILE A 51 7.46 -2.01 -7.00
C ILE A 51 7.05 -1.34 -8.33
N LYS A 52 7.89 -0.48 -8.92
CA LYS A 52 7.66 0.06 -10.28
C LYS A 52 7.58 -1.06 -11.32
N ASP A 53 8.54 -2.00 -11.29
CA ASP A 53 8.56 -3.15 -12.20
C ASP A 53 7.33 -4.07 -11.97
N TYR A 54 6.88 -4.21 -10.72
CA TYR A 54 5.65 -4.93 -10.37
C TYR A 54 4.41 -4.26 -10.99
N TYR A 55 4.26 -2.94 -10.87
CA TYR A 55 3.14 -2.20 -11.48
C TYR A 55 3.15 -2.28 -13.00
N ALA A 56 4.32 -2.24 -13.64
CA ALA A 56 4.43 -2.45 -15.07
C ALA A 56 3.98 -3.86 -15.49
N ALA A 57 4.35 -4.89 -14.71
CA ALA A 57 3.87 -6.25 -14.95
C ALA A 57 2.36 -6.38 -14.72
N TYR A 58 1.82 -5.77 -13.66
CA TYR A 58 0.38 -5.72 -13.39
C TYR A 58 -0.39 -5.08 -14.54
N GLY A 59 0.06 -3.92 -15.04
CA GLY A 59 -0.55 -3.20 -16.15
C GLY A 59 -0.57 -3.99 -17.46
N SER A 60 0.34 -4.96 -17.64
CA SER A 60 0.35 -5.84 -18.81
C SER A 60 -0.72 -6.95 -18.77
N GLY A 61 -1.34 -7.20 -17.62
CA GLY A 61 -2.31 -8.29 -17.41
C GLY A 61 -1.70 -9.70 -17.37
N ASP A 62 -0.37 -9.82 -17.45
CA ASP A 62 0.36 -11.09 -17.45
C ASP A 62 0.58 -11.59 -16.01
N LEU A 63 -0.35 -12.42 -15.53
CA LEU A 63 -0.30 -12.99 -14.19
C LEU A 63 0.94 -13.86 -13.95
N ASN A 64 1.53 -14.45 -15.00
CA ASN A 64 2.75 -15.24 -14.86
C ASN A 64 3.95 -14.34 -14.55
N LYS A 65 4.00 -13.15 -15.13
CA LYS A 65 5.03 -12.15 -14.77
C LYS A 65 4.88 -11.68 -13.33
N LEU A 66 3.67 -11.60 -12.78
CA LEU A 66 3.46 -11.18 -11.39
C LEU A 66 4.07 -12.16 -10.37
N ARG A 67 4.00 -13.47 -10.64
CA ARG A 67 4.52 -14.52 -9.75
C ARG A 67 5.97 -14.30 -9.31
N ARG A 68 6.80 -13.72 -10.18
CA ARG A 68 8.23 -13.51 -9.90
C ARG A 68 8.48 -12.48 -8.79
N PHE A 69 7.52 -11.60 -8.52
CA PHE A 69 7.66 -10.53 -7.51
C PHE A 69 7.31 -11.01 -6.11
N PHE A 70 6.60 -12.13 -5.97
CA PHE A 70 6.09 -12.60 -4.70
C PHE A 70 7.01 -13.64 -4.08
N ALA A 71 7.21 -13.56 -2.77
CA ALA A 71 7.81 -14.62 -1.99
C ALA A 71 6.82 -15.79 -1.85
N ASN A 72 7.32 -17.01 -1.64
CA ASN A 72 6.47 -18.19 -1.51
C ASN A 72 5.49 -18.08 -0.34
N ASP A 73 5.89 -17.39 0.72
CA ASP A 73 5.13 -17.13 1.95
C ASP A 73 4.44 -15.76 1.97
N ILE A 74 4.21 -15.14 0.80
CA ILE A 74 3.56 -13.82 0.71
C ILE A 74 2.21 -13.79 1.44
N ARG A 75 1.93 -12.68 2.13
CA ARG A 75 0.60 -12.36 2.66
C ARG A 75 0.08 -11.06 2.04
N TRP A 76 -1.06 -11.12 1.37
CA TRP A 76 -1.70 -9.95 0.78
C TRP A 76 -3.03 -9.67 1.46
N THR A 77 -3.15 -8.56 2.19
CA THR A 77 -4.34 -8.23 2.98
C THR A 77 -5.17 -7.15 2.30
N ILE A 78 -6.43 -7.47 2.02
CA ILE A 78 -7.43 -6.56 1.47
C ILE A 78 -8.47 -6.27 2.56
N PRO A 79 -8.59 -5.02 3.05
CA PRO A 79 -9.57 -4.66 4.06
C PRO A 79 -11.00 -4.71 3.51
N GLY A 80 -11.97 -4.64 4.43
CA GLY A 80 -13.39 -4.54 4.10
C GLY A 80 -14.15 -5.85 4.21
N HIS A 81 -15.43 -5.77 3.85
CA HIS A 81 -16.37 -6.86 4.01
C HIS A 81 -16.96 -7.24 2.66
N HIS A 82 -16.15 -7.74 1.72
CA HIS A 82 -16.60 -8.09 0.37
C HIS A 82 -16.00 -9.41 -0.13
N PRO A 83 -16.50 -10.01 -1.22
CA PRO A 83 -16.09 -11.35 -1.66
C PRO A 83 -14.60 -11.56 -1.95
N LEU A 84 -13.84 -10.48 -2.16
CA LEU A 84 -12.40 -10.54 -2.40
C LEU A 84 -11.55 -10.08 -1.20
N SER A 85 -12.16 -9.62 -0.10
CA SER A 85 -11.45 -9.13 1.08
C SER A 85 -10.77 -10.26 1.86
N GLY A 86 -10.05 -9.91 2.92
CA GLY A 86 -9.27 -10.81 3.75
C GLY A 86 -7.82 -10.97 3.28
N THR A 87 -7.07 -11.82 3.99
CA THR A 87 -5.67 -12.10 3.65
C THR A 87 -5.56 -13.28 2.71
N LYS A 88 -4.83 -13.10 1.60
CA LYS A 88 -4.42 -14.15 0.68
C LYS A 88 -3.04 -14.65 1.08
N VAL A 89 -2.89 -15.96 1.22
CA VAL A 89 -1.65 -16.58 1.72
C VAL A 89 -1.01 -17.41 0.62
N GLY A 90 0.25 -17.10 0.32
CA GLY A 90 1.01 -17.74 -0.73
C GLY A 90 0.69 -17.21 -2.13
N VAL A 91 1.57 -17.56 -3.08
CA VAL A 91 1.54 -17.02 -4.45
C VAL A 91 0.25 -17.37 -5.17
N GLU A 92 -0.30 -18.57 -4.98
CA GLU A 92 -1.49 -19.01 -5.72
C GLU A 92 -2.74 -18.22 -5.35
N GLU A 93 -2.97 -17.97 -4.05
CA GLU A 93 -4.13 -17.19 -3.63
C GLU A 93 -4.02 -15.72 -4.06
N VAL A 94 -2.81 -15.15 -4.01
CA VAL A 94 -2.54 -13.78 -4.48
C VAL A 94 -2.79 -13.66 -5.98
N VAL A 95 -2.28 -14.61 -6.78
CA VAL A 95 -2.51 -14.63 -8.24
C VAL A 95 -3.99 -14.87 -8.56
N ALA A 96 -4.67 -15.73 -7.82
CA ALA A 96 -6.12 -15.93 -7.97
C ALA A 96 -6.90 -14.65 -7.69
N PHE A 97 -6.51 -13.88 -6.68
CA PHE A 97 -7.08 -12.55 -6.41
C PHE A 97 -6.85 -11.59 -7.59
N PHE A 98 -5.63 -11.50 -8.12
CA PHE A 98 -5.35 -10.68 -9.30
C PHE A 98 -6.13 -11.12 -10.55
N ALA A 99 -6.34 -12.42 -10.74
CA ALA A 99 -7.20 -12.94 -11.80
C ALA A 99 -8.65 -12.44 -11.66
N GLN A 100 -9.18 -12.36 -10.43
CA GLN A 100 -10.50 -11.78 -10.20
C GLN A 100 -10.52 -10.28 -10.50
N LEU A 101 -9.51 -9.50 -10.09
CA LEU A 101 -9.41 -8.08 -10.46
C LEU A 101 -9.36 -7.88 -11.98
N GLY A 102 -8.64 -8.76 -12.69
CA GLY A 102 -8.58 -8.76 -14.15
C GLY A 102 -9.95 -8.89 -14.81
N LYS A 103 -10.87 -9.68 -14.24
CA LYS A 103 -12.26 -9.79 -14.73
C LYS A 103 -13.05 -8.50 -14.58
N ALA A 104 -12.76 -7.68 -13.56
CA ALA A 104 -13.35 -6.36 -13.39
C ALA A 104 -12.69 -5.28 -14.29
N GLY A 105 -11.66 -5.67 -15.05
CA GLY A 105 -10.81 -4.74 -15.78
C GLY A 105 -10.13 -3.74 -14.85
N PHE A 106 -9.77 -4.14 -13.63
CA PHE A 106 -9.18 -3.23 -12.66
C PHE A 106 -7.84 -2.69 -13.19
N ARG A 107 -7.61 -1.39 -13.01
CA ARG A 107 -6.43 -0.66 -13.45
C ARG A 107 -5.85 0.14 -12.29
N ALA A 108 -4.56 0.42 -12.37
CA ALA A 108 -3.84 1.19 -11.38
C ALA A 108 -2.88 2.14 -12.08
N GLU A 109 -2.83 3.38 -11.62
CA GLU A 109 -1.90 4.42 -12.05
C GLU A 109 -1.16 4.95 -10.82
N THR A 110 0.13 4.67 -10.73
CA THR A 110 0.95 5.06 -9.58
C THR A 110 1.14 6.58 -9.54
N ILE A 111 0.87 7.18 -8.38
CA ILE A 111 1.03 8.61 -8.12
C ILE A 111 2.35 8.86 -7.38
N PHE A 112 2.64 8.07 -6.35
CA PHE A 112 3.81 8.26 -5.49
C PHE A 112 4.30 6.94 -4.91
N LEU A 113 5.61 6.85 -4.65
CA LEU A 113 6.28 5.71 -4.02
C LEU A 113 7.36 6.25 -3.06
N ALA A 114 7.40 5.73 -1.84
CA ALA A 114 8.47 5.99 -0.88
C ALA A 114 8.95 4.69 -0.25
N ALA A 115 10.25 4.61 0.07
CA ALA A 115 10.82 3.48 0.78
C ALA A 115 11.42 3.90 2.12
N ASP A 116 11.34 3.00 3.09
CA ASP A 116 12.05 3.06 4.37
C ASP A 116 12.48 1.64 4.76
N GLY A 117 13.79 1.36 4.64
CA GLY A 117 14.36 0.02 4.79
C GLY A 117 13.67 -1.02 3.90
N ASP A 118 13.09 -2.04 4.53
CA ASP A 118 12.39 -3.14 3.84
C ASP A 118 10.97 -2.76 3.39
N TRP A 119 10.46 -1.59 3.77
CA TRP A 119 9.13 -1.14 3.41
C TRP A 119 9.13 -0.24 2.17
N VAL A 120 8.07 -0.37 1.37
CA VAL A 120 7.68 0.60 0.34
C VAL A 120 6.22 0.92 0.52
N VAL A 121 5.86 2.20 0.56
CA VAL A 121 4.47 2.65 0.51
C VAL A 121 4.22 3.28 -0.85
N ASP A 122 3.09 2.94 -1.46
CA ASP A 122 2.59 3.64 -2.63
C ASP A 122 1.36 4.48 -2.34
N LEU A 123 1.10 5.40 -3.26
CA LEU A 123 -0.20 6.01 -3.51
C LEU A 123 -0.50 5.84 -4.99
N HIS A 124 -1.70 5.38 -5.34
CA HIS A 124 -2.11 5.21 -6.73
C HIS A 124 -3.60 5.46 -6.92
N ARG A 125 -4.00 5.87 -8.11
CA ARG A 125 -5.41 5.84 -8.54
C ARG A 125 -5.72 4.42 -9.01
N GLY A 126 -6.85 3.86 -8.57
CA GLY A 126 -7.30 2.54 -8.99
C GLY A 126 -8.76 2.57 -9.42
N TRP A 127 -9.06 2.03 -10.60
CA TRP A 127 -10.41 2.06 -11.17
C TRP A 127 -10.79 0.78 -11.90
N SER A 128 -12.09 0.54 -12.05
CA SER A 128 -12.65 -0.58 -12.81
C SER A 128 -13.11 -0.16 -14.21
N THR A 129 -12.98 -1.05 -15.20
CA THR A 129 -13.49 -0.82 -16.55
C THR A 129 -14.65 -1.74 -16.94
N THR A 130 -14.87 -2.84 -16.20
CA THR A 130 -15.88 -3.84 -16.58
C THR A 130 -16.47 -4.54 -15.35
N PRO A 131 -17.54 -4.03 -14.72
CA PRO A 131 -18.23 -2.79 -15.04
C PRO A 131 -17.41 -1.57 -14.61
N VAL A 132 -17.63 -0.45 -15.29
CA VAL A 132 -17.20 0.86 -14.77
C VAL A 132 -17.98 1.15 -13.48
N GLY A 133 -17.31 1.67 -12.44
CA GLY A 133 -18.02 2.10 -11.24
C GLY A 133 -17.17 2.42 -10.01
N LEU A 134 -16.00 1.81 -9.86
CA LEU A 134 -15.06 2.18 -8.80
C LEU A 134 -13.90 2.97 -9.42
N ASP A 135 -13.57 4.12 -8.84
CA ASP A 135 -12.45 4.97 -9.22
C ASP A 135 -12.06 5.80 -8.00
N ILE A 136 -11.06 5.34 -7.27
CA ILE A 136 -10.64 5.93 -6.00
C ILE A 136 -9.11 5.89 -5.87
N THR A 137 -8.58 6.59 -4.86
CA THR A 137 -7.18 6.49 -4.50
C THR A 137 -6.96 5.34 -3.53
N TRP A 138 -5.83 4.67 -3.67
CA TRP A 138 -5.38 3.59 -2.82
C TRP A 138 -3.97 3.89 -2.33
N ALA A 139 -3.67 3.44 -1.12
CA ALA A 139 -2.30 3.30 -0.66
C ALA A 139 -2.03 1.83 -0.35
N LEU A 140 -0.87 1.32 -0.75
CA LEU A 140 -0.42 -0.01 -0.37
C LEU A 140 0.89 0.08 0.40
N ALA A 141 0.99 -0.66 1.50
CA ALA A 141 2.24 -0.89 2.20
C ALA A 141 2.79 -2.26 1.82
N PHE A 142 3.99 -2.29 1.25
CA PHE A 142 4.72 -3.49 0.87
C PHE A 142 5.90 -3.72 1.79
N ARG A 143 6.07 -4.94 2.29
CA ARG A 143 7.32 -5.37 2.91
C ARG A 143 8.07 -6.29 1.96
N ILE A 144 9.36 -6.03 1.79
CA ILE A 144 10.22 -6.71 0.82
C ILE A 144 11.34 -7.45 1.56
N ARG A 145 11.59 -8.69 1.15
CA ARG A 145 12.70 -9.53 1.64
C ARG A 145 13.28 -10.31 0.47
N GLY A 146 14.60 -10.31 0.33
CA GLY A 146 15.26 -11.06 -0.75
C GLY A 146 14.75 -10.69 -2.15
N ARG A 147 14.52 -9.39 -2.39
CA ARG A 147 13.99 -8.84 -3.66
C ARG A 147 12.60 -9.36 -4.05
N ARG A 148 11.82 -9.82 -3.07
CA ARG A 148 10.44 -10.27 -3.24
C ARG A 148 9.51 -9.64 -2.22
N ILE A 149 8.27 -9.40 -2.61
CA ILE A 149 7.20 -8.94 -1.73
C ILE A 149 6.80 -10.11 -0.83
N VAL A 150 6.96 -9.94 0.48
CA VAL A 150 6.52 -10.91 1.49
C VAL A 150 5.21 -10.48 2.14
N GLU A 151 4.88 -9.20 2.06
CA GLU A 151 3.65 -8.65 2.62
C GLU A 151 3.17 -7.48 1.78
N ALA A 152 1.85 -7.40 1.58
CA ALA A 152 1.18 -6.25 1.01
C ALA A 152 -0.12 -6.00 1.77
N VAL A 153 -0.39 -4.74 2.10
CA VAL A 153 -1.63 -4.33 2.78
C VAL A 153 -2.25 -3.18 2.01
N ASN A 154 -3.51 -3.34 1.59
CA ASN A 154 -4.26 -2.30 0.89
C ASN A 154 -4.95 -1.34 1.86
N TYR A 155 -5.03 -0.08 1.47
CA TYR A 155 -5.82 0.97 2.13
C TYR A 155 -6.60 1.75 1.08
N ALA A 156 -7.92 1.62 1.08
CA ALA A 156 -8.80 2.37 0.20
C ALA A 156 -9.04 3.78 0.75
N SER A 157 -9.05 4.81 -0.10
CA SER A 157 -9.50 6.15 0.33
C SER A 157 -10.99 6.18 0.68
N ASP A 158 -11.77 5.27 0.08
CA ASP A 158 -13.17 5.01 0.43
C ASP A 158 -13.42 3.49 0.48
N GLN A 159 -13.32 2.94 1.69
CA GLN A 159 -13.58 1.52 1.92
C GLN A 159 -15.03 1.12 1.63
N HIS A 160 -15.99 2.02 1.82
CA HIS A 160 -17.40 1.70 1.63
C HIS A 160 -17.72 1.59 0.13
N ALA A 161 -17.17 2.49 -0.68
CA ALA A 161 -17.27 2.41 -2.14
C ALA A 161 -16.62 1.12 -2.68
N ALA A 162 -15.45 0.74 -2.16
CA ALA A 162 -14.80 -0.52 -2.51
C ALA A 162 -15.68 -1.73 -2.18
N ASP A 163 -16.18 -1.81 -0.94
CA ASP A 163 -17.03 -2.91 -0.48
C ASP A 163 -18.28 -3.06 -1.36
N GLN A 164 -18.98 -1.95 -1.65
CA GLN A 164 -20.17 -1.95 -2.50
C GLN A 164 -19.87 -2.43 -3.92
N PHE A 165 -18.78 -1.93 -4.52
CA PHE A 165 -18.38 -2.32 -5.88
C PHE A 165 -18.10 -3.83 -5.97
N PHE A 166 -17.31 -4.37 -5.04
CA PHE A 166 -16.95 -5.78 -5.06
C PHE A 166 -18.15 -6.68 -4.77
N TRP A 167 -19.10 -6.29 -3.91
CA TRP A 167 -20.36 -7.04 -3.75
C TRP A 167 -21.26 -7.06 -4.97
N LYS A 168 -21.33 -5.93 -5.68
CA LYS A 168 -22.10 -5.84 -6.91
C LYS A 168 -21.50 -6.73 -8.00
N THR A 169 -20.18 -6.72 -8.10
CA THR A 169 -19.42 -7.36 -9.19
C THR A 169 -19.22 -8.87 -8.98
N TYR A 170 -18.98 -9.32 -7.75
CA TYR A 170 -18.65 -10.72 -7.47
C TYR A 170 -19.79 -11.38 -6.70
N LYS A 171 -20.40 -12.40 -7.31
CA LYS A 171 -21.37 -13.26 -6.63
C LYS A 171 -20.64 -14.42 -5.99
N LEU A 172 -20.87 -14.60 -4.69
CA LEU A 172 -20.42 -15.79 -3.99
C LEU A 172 -21.17 -17.02 -4.53
N ALA A 173 -20.53 -18.18 -4.44
CA ALA A 173 -21.15 -19.46 -4.79
C ALA A 173 -22.47 -19.67 -4.03
N ARG A 174 -23.37 -20.55 -4.48
CA ARG A 174 -24.60 -20.80 -3.70
C ARG A 174 -24.22 -21.48 -2.38
N ILE A 175 -25.10 -21.40 -1.37
CA ILE A 175 -24.82 -21.97 -0.05
C ILE A 175 -24.37 -23.45 -0.12
N PRO A 176 -25.05 -24.34 -0.88
CA PRO A 176 -24.61 -25.75 -0.97
C PRO A 176 -23.15 -25.86 -1.42
N ASP A 177 -22.78 -25.13 -2.47
CA ASP A 177 -21.44 -25.14 -3.07
C ASP A 177 -20.34 -24.55 -2.14
N ARG A 178 -20.70 -23.95 -0.99
CA ARG A 178 -19.75 -23.42 0.01
C ARG A 178 -19.49 -24.39 1.17
N LEU A 179 -20.32 -25.42 1.33
CA LEU A 179 -20.33 -26.27 2.52
C LEU A 179 -19.59 -27.59 2.33
N ASP A 180 -19.18 -27.93 1.11
CA ASP A 180 -18.56 -29.22 0.73
C ASP A 180 -17.17 -29.50 1.34
N GLY A 181 -16.71 -28.66 2.28
CA GLY A 181 -15.44 -28.80 2.98
C GLY A 181 -15.56 -28.91 4.50
N ARG A 182 -16.72 -29.31 5.04
CA ARG A 182 -16.91 -29.61 6.46
C ARG A 182 -17.00 -31.10 6.72
#